data_AF-A0A8J4RDQ9-F1
#
_entry.id   AF-A0A8J4RDQ9-F1
#
_cell.length_a   1.000
_cell.length_b   1.000
_cell.length_c   1.000
_cell.angle_alpha   90.00
_cell.angle_beta   90.00
_cell.angle_gamma   90.00
#
_symmetry.space_group_name_H-M   'P 1'
#
loop_
_entity.id
_entity.type
_entity.pdbx_description
1 polymer ?
#
loop_
_entity_poly.entity_id
_entity_poly.type
_entity_poly.pdbx_seq_one_letter_code
_entity_poly.pdbx_strand_id
1 'polypeptide(L)'
;MVPLIHHAIHTSATFLNTSDMYGPFLNEILLGKALKGGLREKVELGTKFSVMVVDGKREIRGDPAYVREACEASLKRLDVDCIDLYYQHHIDTRVPIEVTLSLS
;
A
#
# COMPACT_ATOMS: atom_id res chain seq x y z
N MET A 1 -6.43 6.40 16.55
CA MET A 1 -5.16 6.04 15.88
C MET A 1 -4.40 7.20 15.26
N VAL A 2 -5.04 8.17 14.61
CA VAL A 2 -4.34 9.34 14.03
C VAL A 2 -3.37 10.04 15.02
N PRO A 3 -3.73 10.31 16.29
CA PRO A 3 -2.80 10.93 17.24
C PRO A 3 -1.52 10.12 17.49
N LEU A 4 -1.60 8.78 17.45
CA LEU A 4 -0.42 7.93 17.59
C LEU A 4 0.49 8.04 16.37
N ILE A 5 -0.08 8.05 15.16
CA ILE A 5 0.68 8.24 13.92
C ILE A 5 1.37 9.60 13.94
N HIS A 6 0.66 10.67 14.34
CA HIS A 6 1.25 11.99 14.51
C HIS A 6 2.39 11.99 15.53
N HIS A 7 2.19 11.35 16.68
CA HIS A 7 3.24 11.23 17.69
C HIS A 7 4.49 10.50 17.14
N ALA A 8 4.32 9.42 16.37
CA ALA A 8 5.42 8.70 15.77
C ALA A 8 6.21 9.58 14.78
N ILE A 9 5.52 10.30 13.89
CA ILE A 9 6.15 11.21 12.92
C ILE A 9 6.88 12.36 13.63
N HIS A 10 6.28 12.93 14.68
CA HIS A 10 6.90 14.04 15.43
C HIS A 10 8.09 13.61 16.28
N THR A 11 8.23 12.33 16.60
CA THR A 11 9.34 11.83 17.43
C THR A 11 10.52 11.37 16.60
N SER A 12 10.32 10.61 15.51
CA SER A 12 11.41 10.22 14.59
C SER A 12 10.98 9.36 13.40
N ALA A 13 9.75 8.85 13.35
CA ALA A 13 9.35 7.91 12.31
C ALA A 13 9.32 8.60 10.95
N THR A 14 10.21 8.19 10.04
CA THR A 14 10.24 8.66 8.66
C THR A 14 9.55 7.70 7.70
N PHE A 15 9.42 6.41 8.02
CA PHE A 15 8.78 5.44 7.12
C PHE A 15 7.46 4.91 7.68
N LEU A 16 6.39 5.03 6.91
CA LEU A 16 5.08 4.45 7.22
C LEU A 16 4.74 3.33 6.23
N ASN A 17 4.57 2.12 6.75
CA ASN A 17 4.30 0.94 5.95
C ASN A 17 2.89 0.40 6.16
N THR A 18 2.16 0.15 5.09
CA THR A 18 0.80 -0.43 5.11
C THR A 18 0.62 -1.50 4.03
N SER A 19 -0.60 -2.00 3.84
CA SER A 19 -1.01 -2.91 2.76
C SER A 19 -2.50 -2.67 2.50
N ASP A 20 -2.93 -2.86 1.26
CA ASP A 20 -4.34 -3.01 0.87
C ASP A 20 -5.12 -4.02 1.76
N MET A 21 -4.46 -5.06 2.27
CA MET A 21 -5.06 -6.09 3.13
C MET A 21 -5.17 -5.74 4.62
N TYR A 22 -4.53 -4.68 5.11
CA TYR A 22 -4.52 -4.41 6.55
C TYR A 22 -5.84 -3.78 7.01
N GLY A 23 -6.54 -4.48 7.91
CA GLY A 23 -7.90 -4.14 8.33
C GLY A 23 -8.82 -3.97 7.12
N PRO A 24 -8.73 -4.87 6.14
CA PRO A 24 -8.84 -4.64 4.69
C PRO A 24 -9.25 -3.23 4.24
N PHE A 25 -8.34 -2.58 3.51
CA PHE A 25 -8.50 -1.23 2.95
C PHE A 25 -8.54 -0.08 3.97
N LEU A 26 -8.85 -0.34 5.25
CA LEU A 26 -9.04 0.71 6.25
C LEU A 26 -7.73 1.38 6.69
N ASN A 27 -6.62 0.64 6.76
CA ASN A 27 -5.35 1.23 7.20
C ASN A 27 -4.81 2.26 6.21
N GLU A 28 -4.98 2.03 4.90
CA GLU A 28 -4.64 3.01 3.86
C GLU A 28 -5.49 4.28 4.02
N ILE A 29 -6.80 4.15 4.24
CA ILE A 29 -7.68 5.30 4.50
C ILE A 29 -7.28 6.05 5.78
N LEU A 30 -6.89 5.34 6.84
CA LEU A 30 -6.43 5.92 8.09
C LEU A 30 -5.13 6.71 7.89
N LEU A 31 -4.15 6.15 7.17
CA LEU A 31 -2.91 6.84 6.85
C LEU A 31 -3.17 8.06 5.97
N GLY A 32 -4.01 7.95 4.95
CA GLY A 32 -4.39 9.08 4.12
C GLY A 32 -4.97 10.25 4.92
N LYS A 33 -5.83 9.97 5.90
CA LYS A 33 -6.34 10.98 6.84
C LYS A 33 -5.23 11.55 7.73
N ALA A 34 -4.31 10.71 8.21
CA ALA A 34 -3.24 11.12 9.12
C ALA A 34 -2.17 11.99 8.45
N LEU A 35 -1.93 11.84 7.15
CA LEU A 35 -0.86 12.53 6.41
C LEU A 35 -1.26 13.92 5.87
N LYS A 36 -2.53 14.31 5.99
CA LYS A 36 -3.00 15.66 5.64
C LYS A 36 -2.32 16.74 6.50
N GLY A 37 -2.35 17.99 6.02
CA GLY A 37 -1.79 19.12 6.76
C GLY A 37 -0.26 19.19 6.76
N GLY A 38 0.38 18.68 5.69
CA GLY A 38 1.83 18.77 5.49
C GLY A 38 2.66 17.65 6.13
N LEU A 39 2.03 16.62 6.68
CA LEU A 39 2.75 15.46 7.22
C LEU A 39 3.20 14.46 6.15
N ARG A 40 2.55 14.44 4.98
CA ARG A 40 2.95 13.60 3.83
C ARG A 40 4.41 13.81 3.40
N GLU A 41 4.87 15.06 3.42
CA GLU A 41 6.23 15.48 3.03
C GLU A 41 7.30 15.04 4.05
N LYS A 42 6.89 14.60 5.24
CA LYS A 42 7.80 14.23 6.34
C LYS A 42 8.11 12.73 6.38
N VAL A 43 7.47 11.95 5.52
CA VAL A 43 7.58 10.49 5.56
C VAL A 43 7.70 9.88 4.17
N GLU A 44 8.45 8.79 4.09
CA GLU A 44 8.31 7.82 3.02
C GLU A 44 7.10 6.90 3.29
N LEU A 45 6.25 6.73 2.29
CA LEU A 45 5.03 5.93 2.33
C LEU A 45 5.21 4.65 1.54
N GLY A 46 5.18 3.52 2.26
CA GLY A 46 5.20 2.18 1.68
C GLY A 46 3.82 1.54 1.70
N THR A 47 3.40 0.96 0.57
CA THR A 47 2.27 0.03 0.55
C THR A 47 2.58 -1.17 -0.33
N LYS A 48 1.81 -2.23 -0.13
CA LYS A 48 2.03 -3.52 -0.75
C LYS A 48 0.74 -4.11 -1.28
N PHE A 49 0.90 -4.88 -2.36
CA PHE A 49 -0.16 -5.62 -3.06
C PHE A 49 0.19 -7.11 -3.09
N SER A 50 -0.78 -7.95 -3.38
CA SER A 50 -0.66 -9.30 -3.97
C SER A 50 -1.83 -10.18 -3.55
N VAL A 51 -2.51 -9.85 -2.45
CA VAL A 51 -3.47 -10.72 -1.81
C VAL A 51 -4.88 -10.30 -2.19
N MET A 52 -5.63 -11.26 -2.70
CA MET A 52 -7.05 -11.15 -3.00
C MET A 52 -7.84 -12.08 -2.08
N VAL A 53 -9.09 -11.73 -1.79
CA VAL A 53 -10.03 -12.63 -1.12
C VAL A 53 -11.14 -12.97 -2.08
N VAL A 54 -11.16 -14.21 -2.55
CA VAL A 54 -12.17 -14.75 -3.46
C VAL A 54 -12.91 -15.86 -2.70
N ASP A 55 -14.22 -15.72 -2.52
CA ASP A 55 -15.06 -16.67 -1.78
C ASP A 55 -14.51 -17.04 -0.38
N GLY A 56 -13.98 -16.04 0.33
CA GLY A 56 -13.40 -16.20 1.67
C GLY A 56 -12.02 -16.88 1.69
N LYS A 57 -11.47 -17.24 0.53
CA LYS A 57 -10.13 -17.80 0.39
C LYS A 57 -9.15 -16.74 -0.09
N ARG A 58 -7.92 -16.81 0.43
CA ARG A 58 -6.84 -15.94 -0.02
C ARG A 58 -6.25 -16.49 -1.32
N GLU A 59 -6.16 -15.64 -2.32
CA GLU A 59 -5.41 -15.88 -3.54
C GLU A 59 -4.26 -14.88 -3.65
N ILE A 60 -3.17 -15.29 -4.30
CA ILE A 60 -2.01 -14.43 -4.57
C ILE A 60 -2.03 -14.09 -6.05
N ARG A 61 -1.86 -12.82 -6.40
CA ARG A 61 -1.87 -12.30 -7.77
C ARG A 61 -0.65 -11.41 -7.99
N GLY A 62 0.09 -11.69 -9.06
CA GLY A 62 1.26 -10.94 -9.50
C GLY A 62 1.22 -10.52 -10.97
N ASP A 63 0.11 -10.76 -11.67
CA ASP A 63 -0.01 -10.33 -13.07
C ASP A 63 -0.09 -8.80 -13.19
N PRO A 64 0.48 -8.19 -14.24
CA PRO A 64 0.58 -6.73 -14.39
C PRO A 64 -0.75 -5.98 -14.29
N ALA A 65 -1.84 -6.59 -14.78
CA ALA A 65 -3.17 -5.97 -14.73
C ALA A 65 -3.62 -5.77 -13.28
N TYR A 66 -3.51 -6.82 -12.45
CA TYR A 66 -3.82 -6.72 -11.03
C TYR A 66 -2.85 -5.79 -10.27
N VAL A 67 -1.55 -5.83 -10.58
CA VAL A 67 -0.58 -4.91 -9.95
C VAL A 67 -0.98 -3.45 -10.17
N ARG A 68 -1.38 -3.10 -11.40
CA ARG A 68 -1.87 -1.75 -11.72
C ARG A 68 -3.17 -1.41 -10.97
N GLU A 69 -4.15 -2.30 -11.02
CA GLU A 69 -5.44 -2.13 -10.35
C GLU A 69 -5.26 -1.89 -8.84
N ALA A 70 -4.44 -2.71 -8.19
CA ALA A 70 -4.15 -2.60 -6.77
C ALA A 70 -3.45 -1.27 -6.45
N CYS A 71 -2.51 -0.83 -7.29
CA CYS A 71 -1.80 0.44 -7.12
C CYS A 71 -2.75 1.64 -7.20
N GLU A 72 -3.58 1.70 -8.24
CA GLU A 72 -4.58 2.77 -8.43
C GLU A 72 -5.58 2.81 -7.26
N ALA A 73 -6.02 1.65 -6.79
CA ALA A 73 -6.91 1.55 -5.65
C ALA A 73 -6.24 2.00 -4.34
N SER A 74 -4.95 1.67 -4.14
CA SER A 74 -4.17 2.12 -2.99
C SER A 74 -3.95 3.63 -3.01
N LEU A 75 -3.57 4.23 -4.15
CA LEU A 75 -3.44 5.68 -4.32
C LEU A 75 -4.74 6.40 -3.93
N LYS A 76 -5.88 5.90 -4.41
CA LYS A 76 -7.20 6.44 -4.07
C LYS A 76 -7.53 6.35 -2.58
N ARG A 77 -7.22 5.22 -1.93
CA ARG A 77 -7.50 5.05 -0.49
C ARG A 77 -6.58 5.88 0.39
N LEU A 78 -5.31 5.99 0.00
CA LEU A 78 -4.31 6.83 0.65
C LEU A 78 -4.55 8.32 0.39
N ASP A 79 -5.32 8.69 -0.64
CA ASP A 79 -5.58 10.08 -1.03
C ASP A 79 -4.26 10.83 -1.33
N VAL A 80 -3.38 10.19 -2.11
CA VAL A 80 -2.06 10.70 -2.52
C VAL A 80 -1.81 10.45 -4.00
N ASP A 81 -0.97 11.28 -4.62
CA ASP A 81 -0.57 11.13 -6.02
C ASP A 81 0.59 10.15 -6.23
N CYS A 82 1.35 9.86 -5.17
CA CYS A 82 2.55 9.03 -5.26
C CYS A 82 2.77 8.18 -3.98
N ILE A 83 3.22 6.95 -4.19
CA ILE A 83 3.70 6.00 -3.17
C ILE A 83 5.21 5.89 -3.33
N ASP A 84 5.96 6.10 -2.25
CA ASP A 84 7.43 6.13 -2.29
C ASP A 84 8.02 4.72 -2.45
N LEU A 85 7.37 3.71 -1.86
CA LEU A 85 7.72 2.30 -2.02
C LEU A 85 6.48 1.44 -2.26
N TYR A 86 6.30 0.99 -3.49
CA TYR A 86 5.25 0.04 -3.85
C TYR A 86 5.86 -1.33 -4.13
N TYR A 87 5.42 -2.37 -3.42
CA TYR A 87 6.07 -3.69 -3.48
C TYR A 87 5.12 -4.86 -3.33
N GLN A 88 5.55 -6.02 -3.83
CA GLN A 88 4.79 -7.26 -3.75
C GLN A 88 4.88 -7.85 -2.33
N HIS A 89 3.73 -8.14 -1.73
CA HIS A 89 3.59 -8.71 -0.38
C HIS A 89 3.90 -10.21 -0.37
N HIS A 90 3.41 -10.93 -1.39
CA HIS A 90 3.63 -12.36 -1.59
C HIS A 90 3.81 -12.67 -3.09
N ILE A 91 4.72 -13.60 -3.40
CA ILE A 91 5.04 -13.99 -4.77
C ILE A 91 3.92 -14.87 -5.34
N ASP A 92 3.40 -14.51 -6.51
CA ASP A 92 2.57 -15.40 -7.34
C ASP A 92 3.48 -16.31 -8.15
N THR A 93 3.62 -17.58 -7.74
CA THR A 93 4.53 -18.54 -8.38
C THR A 93 4.09 -18.99 -9.78
N ARG A 94 2.91 -18.55 -10.26
CA ARG A 94 2.41 -18.83 -11.60
C ARG A 94 2.86 -17.78 -12.62
N VAL A 95 3.35 -16.63 -12.16
CA VAL A 95 3.79 -15.51 -13.00
C VAL A 95 5.31 -15.34 -12.80
N PRO A 96 6.13 -15.34 -13.87
CA PRO A 96 7.55 -15.01 -13.75
C PRO A 96 7.72 -13.65 -13.07
N ILE A 97 8.69 -13.53 -12.16
CA ILE A 97 8.85 -12.30 -11.35
C ILE A 97 9.13 -11.08 -12.22
N GLU A 98 9.84 -11.26 -13.33
CA GLU A 98 10.14 -10.22 -14.31
C GLU A 98 8.87 -9.67 -14.97
N VAL A 99 7.85 -10.52 -15.15
CA VAL A 99 6.53 -10.09 -15.65
C VAL A 99 5.82 -9.26 -14.60
N THR A 100 5.85 -9.68 -13.33
CA THR A 100 5.24 -8.92 -12.21
C THR A 100 5.85 -7.52 -12.07
N LEU A 101 7.18 -7.42 -12.24
CA LEU A 101 7.94 -6.17 -12.08
C LEU A 101 8.04 -5.34 -13.35
N SER A 102 7.51 -5.83 -14.47
CA SER A 102 7.60 -5.11 -15.74
C SER A 102 6.78 -3.82 -15.70
N LEU A 103 7.39 -2.72 -16.15
CA LEU A 103 6.69 -1.46 -16.39
C LEU A 103 5.86 -1.64 -17.67
N SER A 104 4.53 -1.67 -17.54
CA SER A 104 3.63 -1.50 -18.70
C SER A 104 3.17 -0.07 -18.83
#